data_AF-A0A1C4YX45-F1
#
_entry.id   AF-A0A1C4YX45-F1
#
_cell.length_a   1.000
_cell.length_b   1.000
_cell.length_c   1.000
_cell.angle_alpha   90.00
_cell.angle_beta   90.00
_cell.angle_gamma   90.00
#
_symmetry.space_group_name_H-M   'P 1'
#
loop_
_entity.id
_entity.type
_entity.pdbx_description
1 polymer ?
#
loop_
_entity_poly.entity_id
_entity_poly.type
_entity_poly.pdbx_seq_one_letter_code
_entity_poly.pdbx_strand_id
1 'polypeptide(L)'
;MESIDPREQLKVAERGAAAPYLDFPPTPWWYAPSIGAWIAAMIGTFIWWRENAVLFTGSLVILVTAEILFIHRMQRRHGALPRPGKGTPPDEIAGVWRRYLASLPVLVLVVGVVWWLVGVPAAAVTAFVLVTVGLTAYERRYAVAAAEARARLR
;
A
#
# COMPACT_ATOMS: atom_id res chain seq x y z
N MET A 1 42.93 -22.16 2.09
CA MET A 1 41.58 -21.57 2.27
C MET A 1 41.67 -20.14 1.80
N GLU A 2 41.14 -19.88 0.61
CA GLU A 2 41.11 -18.55 0.01
C GLU A 2 40.19 -17.67 0.87
N SER A 3 40.74 -16.62 1.49
CA SER A 3 39.97 -15.72 2.34
C SER A 3 39.03 -14.91 1.45
N ILE A 4 37.75 -15.26 1.46
CA ILE A 4 36.71 -14.50 0.76
C ILE A 4 36.78 -13.05 1.24
N ASP A 5 36.92 -12.11 0.29
CA ASP A 5 37.01 -10.67 0.59
C ASP A 5 35.81 -10.25 1.47
N PRO A 6 36.04 -9.63 2.65
CA PRO A 6 34.99 -9.11 3.50
C PRO A 6 33.96 -8.23 2.76
N ARG A 7 34.38 -7.54 1.69
CA ARG A 7 33.49 -6.75 0.83
C ARG A 7 32.53 -7.62 0.02
N GLU A 8 32.97 -8.79 -0.44
CA GLU A 8 32.09 -9.75 -1.12
C GLU A 8 31.09 -10.38 -0.16
N GLN A 9 31.50 -10.70 1.08
CA GLN A 9 30.59 -11.20 2.10
C GLN A 9 29.51 -10.18 2.48
N LEU A 10 29.88 -8.89 2.59
CA LEU A 10 28.92 -7.80 2.80
C LEU A 10 27.94 -7.66 1.63
N LYS A 11 28.40 -7.73 0.39
CA LYS A 11 27.52 -7.70 -0.80
C LYS A 11 26.53 -8.86 -0.84
N VAL A 12 26.94 -10.06 -0.42
CA VAL A 12 26.06 -11.23 -0.34
C VAL A 12 25.02 -11.06 0.77
N ALA A 13 25.42 -10.54 1.93
CA ALA A 13 24.52 -10.23 3.03
C ALA A 13 23.50 -9.13 2.66
N GLU A 14 23.93 -8.07 1.98
CA GLU A 14 23.05 -7.00 1.47
C GLU A 14 22.07 -7.52 0.41
N ARG A 15 22.52 -8.38 -0.52
CA ARG A 15 21.63 -9.06 -1.48
C ARG A 15 20.58 -9.92 -0.79
N GLY A 16 20.97 -10.68 0.24
CA GLY A 16 20.06 -11.50 1.04
C GLY A 16 19.03 -10.66 1.79
N ALA A 17 19.43 -9.51 2.34
CA ALA A 17 18.54 -8.58 3.03
C ALA A 17 17.58 -7.85 2.08
N ALA A 18 18.01 -7.57 0.85
CA ALA A 18 17.19 -6.89 -0.16
C ALA A 18 16.25 -7.83 -0.94
N ALA A 19 16.54 -9.14 -1.01
CA ALA A 19 15.76 -10.12 -1.77
C ALA A 19 14.23 -10.07 -1.52
N PRO A 20 13.72 -9.93 -0.28
CA PRO A 20 12.28 -9.83 -0.03
C PRO A 20 11.61 -8.58 -0.63
N TYR A 21 12.38 -7.51 -0.84
CA TYR A 21 11.90 -6.24 -1.41
C TYR A 21 12.00 -6.22 -2.94
N LEU A 22 12.96 -6.96 -3.49
CA LEU A 22 13.24 -7.01 -4.91
C LEU A 22 12.47 -8.13 -5.61
N ASP A 23 12.27 -9.29 -5.00
CA ASP A 23 11.59 -10.43 -5.65
C ASP A 23 10.07 -10.43 -5.43
N PHE A 24 9.50 -9.26 -5.13
CA PHE A 24 8.06 -9.14 -4.96
C PHE A 24 7.35 -9.28 -6.31
N PRO A 25 6.37 -10.20 -6.44
CA PRO A 25 5.65 -10.36 -7.69
C PRO A 25 4.85 -9.10 -8.04
N PRO A 26 4.69 -8.78 -9.34
CA PRO A 26 3.97 -7.59 -9.76
C PRO A 26 2.53 -7.61 -9.23
N THR A 27 2.12 -6.48 -8.67
CA THR A 27 0.74 -6.25 -8.23
C THR A 27 -0.21 -6.33 -9.42
N PRO A 28 -1.33 -7.07 -9.29
CA PRO A 28 -2.32 -7.11 -10.36
C PRO A 28 -2.92 -5.73 -10.61
N TRP A 29 -3.19 -5.39 -11.87
CA TRP A 29 -3.74 -4.07 -12.25
C TRP A 29 -5.06 -3.72 -11.56
N TRP A 30 -5.86 -4.72 -11.18
CA TRP A 30 -7.13 -4.53 -10.48
C TRP A 30 -6.96 -4.20 -8.99
N TYR A 31 -5.77 -4.37 -8.42
CA TYR A 31 -5.52 -4.13 -6.99
C TYR A 31 -5.79 -2.67 -6.61
N ALA A 32 -5.19 -1.72 -7.32
CA ALA A 32 -5.38 -0.29 -7.08
C ALA A 32 -6.84 0.19 -7.16
N PRO A 33 -7.63 -0.15 -8.21
CA PRO A 33 -9.05 0.19 -8.23
C PRO A 33 -9.86 -0.55 -7.18
N SER A 34 -9.51 -1.79 -6.81
CA SER A 34 -10.20 -2.50 -5.71
C SER A 34 -9.99 -1.83 -4.35
N ILE A 35 -8.77 -1.41 -4.02
CA ILE A 35 -8.50 -0.69 -2.76
C ILE A 35 -9.19 0.68 -2.75
N GLY A 36 -9.15 1.41 -3.87
CA GLY A 36 -9.90 2.66 -4.01
C GLY A 36 -11.40 2.45 -3.80
N ALA A 37 -11.98 1.40 -4.41
CA ALA A 37 -13.40 1.07 -4.27
C ALA A 37 -13.77 0.70 -2.83
N TRP A 38 -12.92 -0.04 -2.14
CA TRP A 38 -13.11 -0.40 -0.74
C TRP A 38 -13.08 0.84 0.18
N ILE A 39 -12.13 1.76 -0.01
CA ILE A 39 -12.09 3.02 0.76
C ILE A 39 -13.33 3.88 0.48
N ALA A 40 -13.72 3.99 -0.78
CA ALA A 40 -14.92 4.74 -1.16
C ALA A 40 -16.19 4.12 -0.56
N ALA A 41 -16.28 2.79 -0.52
CA ALA A 41 -17.38 2.08 0.13
C ALA A 41 -17.38 2.33 1.65
N MET A 42 -16.21 2.32 2.30
CA MET A 42 -16.09 2.66 3.73
C MET A 42 -16.60 4.06 4.03
N ILE A 43 -16.19 5.06 3.24
CA ILE A 43 -16.71 6.43 3.37
C ILE A 43 -18.22 6.47 3.06
N GLY A 44 -18.67 5.75 2.04
CA GLY A 44 -20.07 5.67 1.64
C GLY A 44 -21.00 5.13 2.73
N THR A 45 -20.51 4.27 3.63
CA THR A 45 -21.32 3.79 4.78
C THR A 45 -21.88 4.94 5.62
N PHE A 46 -21.15 6.05 5.73
CA PHE A 46 -21.54 7.22 6.52
C PHE A 46 -22.78 7.96 5.99
N ILE A 47 -23.25 7.63 4.77
CA ILE A 47 -24.57 8.09 4.29
C ILE A 47 -25.67 7.67 5.27
N TRP A 48 -25.57 6.48 5.86
CA TRP A 48 -26.60 5.92 6.74
C TRP A 48 -26.37 6.21 8.22
N TRP A 49 -25.28 6.89 8.59
CA TRP A 49 -24.86 7.07 9.99
C TRP A 49 -25.96 7.68 10.87
N ARG A 50 -26.71 8.66 10.35
CA ARG A 50 -27.77 9.36 11.10
C ARG A 50 -29.16 8.74 10.94
N GLU A 51 -29.39 8.00 9.86
CA GLU A 51 -30.73 7.57 9.44
C GLU A 51 -31.00 6.09 9.70
N ASN A 52 -29.97 5.25 9.62
CA ASN A 52 -30.12 3.80 9.75
C ASN A 52 -28.86 3.15 10.31
N ALA A 53 -28.79 3.06 11.64
CA ALA A 53 -27.67 2.48 12.36
C ALA A 53 -27.41 1.00 11.99
N VAL A 54 -28.45 0.25 11.60
CA VAL A 54 -28.33 -1.15 11.17
C VAL A 54 -27.62 -1.24 9.82
N LEU A 55 -28.01 -0.42 8.85
CA LEU A 55 -27.33 -0.37 7.55
C LEU A 55 -25.90 0.13 7.68
N PHE A 56 -25.66 1.16 8.49
CA PHE A 56 -24.31 1.65 8.77
C PHE A 56 -23.42 0.55 9.37
N THR A 57 -23.86 -0.05 10.48
CA THR A 57 -23.06 -1.06 11.20
C THR A 57 -22.91 -2.33 10.36
N GLY A 58 -23.98 -2.79 9.71
CA GLY A 58 -23.98 -3.98 8.88
C GLY A 58 -23.03 -3.87 7.69
N SER A 59 -23.05 -2.73 6.97
CA SER A 59 -22.11 -2.50 5.87
C SER A 59 -20.67 -2.39 6.34
N LEU A 60 -20.43 -1.77 7.51
CA LEU A 60 -19.10 -1.68 8.10
C LEU A 60 -18.54 -3.06 8.45
N VAL A 61 -19.34 -3.92 9.09
CA VAL A 61 -18.97 -5.31 9.41
C VAL A 61 -18.65 -6.10 8.14
N ILE A 62 -19.46 -5.96 7.08
CA ILE A 62 -19.22 -6.63 5.80
C ILE A 62 -17.88 -6.18 5.19
N LEU A 63 -17.62 -4.87 5.16
CA LEU A 63 -16.42 -4.31 4.54
C LEU A 63 -15.14 -4.64 5.33
N VAL A 64 -15.20 -4.64 6.67
CA VAL A 64 -14.09 -5.09 7.53
C VAL A 64 -13.85 -6.59 7.36
N THR A 65 -14.90 -7.39 7.28
CA THR A 65 -14.76 -8.85 7.03
C THR A 65 -14.11 -9.10 5.67
N ALA A 66 -14.53 -8.35 4.64
CA ALA A 66 -13.92 -8.43 3.31
C ALA A 66 -12.43 -8.06 3.34
N GLU A 67 -12.04 -7.02 4.08
CA GLU A 67 -10.64 -6.63 4.27
C GLU A 67 -9.83 -7.74 4.95
N ILE A 68 -10.32 -8.30 6.05
CA ILE A 68 -9.66 -9.39 6.78
C ILE A 68 -9.45 -10.60 5.85
N LEU A 69 -10.49 -10.99 5.11
CA LEU A 69 -10.45 -12.14 4.22
C LEU A 69 -9.48 -11.89 3.04
N PHE A 70 -9.47 -10.66 2.54
CA PHE A 70 -8.52 -10.21 1.52
C PHE A 70 -7.07 -10.29 2.03
N ILE A 71 -6.77 -9.72 3.20
CA ILE A 71 -5.43 -9.76 3.80
C ILE A 71 -4.99 -11.21 4.03
N HIS A 72 -5.85 -12.06 4.58
CA HIS A 72 -5.54 -13.47 4.83
C HIS A 72 -5.22 -14.22 3.52
N ARG A 73 -6.01 -13.99 2.47
CA ARG A 73 -5.75 -14.57 1.14
C ARG A 73 -4.45 -14.04 0.54
N MET A 74 -4.17 -12.75 0.70
CA MET A 74 -2.96 -12.10 0.21
C MET A 74 -1.70 -12.65 0.92
N GLN A 75 -1.75 -12.79 2.24
CA GLN A 75 -0.68 -13.39 3.05
C GLN A 75 -0.43 -14.86 2.66
N ARG A 76 -1.49 -15.63 2.40
CA ARG A 76 -1.35 -17.01 1.90
C ARG A 76 -0.70 -17.07 0.52
N ARG A 77 -0.96 -16.09 -0.36
CA ARG A 77 -0.44 -16.08 -1.74
C ARG A 77 0.99 -15.54 -1.84
N HIS A 78 1.32 -14.52 -1.07
CA HIS A 78 2.59 -13.79 -1.17
C HIS A 78 3.57 -14.10 -0.02
N GLY A 79 3.21 -14.99 0.92
CA GLY A 79 4.03 -15.31 2.08
C GLY A 79 4.10 -14.14 3.08
N ALA A 80 5.21 -14.05 3.81
CA ALA A 80 5.45 -12.93 4.71
C ALA A 80 5.71 -11.65 3.89
N LEU A 81 4.69 -10.79 3.80
CA LEU A 81 4.82 -9.44 3.24
C LEU A 81 6.05 -8.74 3.85
N PRO A 82 6.85 -7.99 3.06
CA PRO A 82 7.90 -7.15 3.59
C PRO A 82 7.26 -6.11 4.52
N ARG A 83 7.25 -6.43 5.82
CA ARG A 83 6.70 -5.54 6.84
C ARG A 83 7.71 -4.42 7.08
N PRO A 84 7.28 -3.16 7.18
CA PRO A 84 8.11 -2.11 7.74
C PRO A 84 8.70 -2.59 9.08
N GLY A 85 10.03 -2.70 9.17
CA GLY A 85 10.73 -3.16 10.38
C GLY A 85 11.23 -4.61 10.37
N LYS A 86 10.99 -5.41 9.32
CA LYS A 86 11.74 -6.68 9.10
C LYS A 86 12.77 -6.48 7.99
N GLY A 87 13.99 -6.16 8.38
CA GLY A 87 15.11 -5.83 7.49
C GLY A 87 15.20 -4.33 7.18
N THR A 88 16.38 -3.89 6.75
CA THR A 88 16.64 -2.52 6.28
C THR A 88 16.33 -2.43 4.79
N PRO A 89 15.27 -1.72 4.38
CA PRO A 89 15.02 -1.50 2.96
C PRO A 89 16.18 -0.68 2.36
N PRO A 90 16.60 -0.95 1.11
CA PRO A 90 17.53 -0.10 0.38
C PRO A 90 17.07 1.36 0.38
N ASP A 91 18.01 2.31 0.45
CA ASP A 91 17.73 3.75 0.55
C ASP A 91 16.80 4.26 -0.55
N GLU A 92 16.90 3.68 -1.75
CA GLU A 92 16.04 3.95 -2.90
C GLU A 92 14.56 3.66 -2.59
N ILE A 93 14.28 2.54 -1.93
CA ILE A 93 12.93 2.11 -1.56
C ILE A 93 12.43 2.90 -0.34
N ALA A 94 13.33 3.18 0.62
CA ALA A 94 13.00 3.99 1.80
C ALA A 94 12.56 5.42 1.43
N GLY A 95 13.12 6.01 0.36
CA GLY A 95 12.67 7.29 -0.20
C GLY A 95 11.24 7.25 -0.72
N VAL A 96 10.87 6.20 -1.45
CA VAL A 96 9.51 6.01 -1.97
C VAL A 96 8.50 5.83 -0.82
N TRP A 97 8.86 5.04 0.20
CA TRP A 97 8.03 4.83 1.39
C TRP A 97 7.79 6.11 2.19
N ARG A 98 8.82 6.92 2.43
CA ARG A 98 8.67 8.21 3.13
C ARG A 98 7.73 9.14 2.39
N ARG A 99 7.85 9.25 1.05
CA ARG A 99 6.94 10.05 0.22
C ARG A 99 5.51 9.51 0.27
N TYR A 100 5.35 8.18 0.24
CA TYR A 100 4.04 7.55 0.37
C TYR A 100 3.40 7.88 1.73
N LEU A 101 4.13 7.69 2.84
CA LEU A 101 3.65 8.03 4.17
C LEU A 101 3.31 9.51 4.32
N ALA A 102 4.17 10.41 3.79
CA ALA A 102 3.92 11.84 3.81
C ALA A 102 2.69 12.25 2.96
N SER A 103 2.31 11.45 1.96
CA SER A 103 1.12 11.70 1.15
C SER A 103 -0.19 11.34 1.85
N LEU A 104 -0.16 10.47 2.87
CA LEU A 104 -1.36 10.03 3.59
C LEU A 104 -2.07 11.19 4.32
N PRO A 105 -1.39 12.05 5.10
CA PRO A 105 -2.03 13.21 5.71
C PRO A 105 -2.66 14.16 4.69
N VAL A 106 -2.00 14.36 3.54
CA VAL A 106 -2.52 15.21 2.46
C VAL A 106 -3.80 14.60 1.88
N LEU A 107 -3.81 13.29 1.64
CA LEU A 107 -4.99 12.58 1.15
C LEU A 107 -6.16 12.68 2.15
N VAL A 108 -5.90 12.46 3.44
CA VAL A 108 -6.91 12.60 4.51
C VAL A 108 -7.44 14.02 4.55
N LEU A 109 -6.58 15.02 4.44
CA LEU A 109 -6.96 16.43 4.47
C LEU A 109 -7.84 16.79 3.26
N VAL A 110 -7.46 16.38 2.05
CA VAL A 110 -8.25 16.64 0.84
C VAL A 110 -9.61 15.97 0.92
N VAL A 111 -9.67 14.68 1.28
CA VAL A 111 -10.94 13.94 1.42
C VAL A 111 -11.81 14.56 2.52
N GLY A 112 -11.21 14.94 3.65
CA GLY A 112 -11.92 15.59 4.75
C GLY A 112 -12.48 16.95 4.37
N VAL A 113 -11.74 17.75 3.61
CA VAL A 113 -12.21 19.04 3.08
C VAL A 113 -13.36 18.84 2.09
N VAL A 114 -13.25 17.88 1.16
CA VAL A 114 -14.35 17.58 0.23
C VAL A 114 -15.59 17.11 0.97
N TRP A 115 -15.42 16.24 1.98
CA TRP A 115 -16.51 15.81 2.83
C TRP A 115 -17.19 17.02 3.49
N TRP A 116 -16.41 17.88 4.13
CA TRP A 116 -16.93 19.03 4.86
C TRP A 116 -17.71 20.00 3.96
N LEU A 117 -17.23 20.23 2.74
CA LEU A 117 -17.80 21.23 1.84
C LEU A 117 -18.94 20.69 0.95
N VAL A 118 -18.87 19.43 0.53
CA VAL A 118 -19.74 18.85 -0.51
C VAL A 118 -20.53 17.64 0.00
N GLY A 119 -20.05 16.98 1.04
CA GLY A 119 -20.71 15.83 1.67
C GLY A 119 -20.11 14.47 1.31
N VAL A 120 -20.71 13.43 1.89
CA VAL A 120 -20.21 12.05 1.87
C VAL A 120 -20.04 11.48 0.45
N PRO A 121 -21.00 11.64 -0.49
CA PRO A 121 -20.85 11.04 -1.83
C PRO A 121 -19.64 11.60 -2.60
N ALA A 122 -19.42 12.92 -2.53
CA ALA A 122 -18.29 13.56 -3.18
C ALA A 122 -16.95 13.15 -2.54
N ALA A 123 -16.92 13.00 -1.21
CA ALA A 123 -15.75 12.49 -0.50
C ALA A 123 -15.41 11.05 -0.91
N ALA A 124 -16.40 10.18 -1.05
CA ALA A 124 -16.22 8.79 -1.48
C ALA A 124 -15.62 8.71 -2.90
N VAL A 125 -16.16 9.47 -3.85
CA VAL A 125 -15.63 9.54 -5.23
C VAL A 125 -14.22 10.11 -5.25
N THR A 126 -13.96 11.16 -4.47
CA THR A 126 -12.63 11.77 -4.36
C THR A 126 -11.61 10.77 -3.81
N ALA A 127 -11.97 10.05 -2.75
CA ALA A 127 -11.11 9.03 -2.16
C ALA A 127 -10.85 7.88 -3.13
N PHE A 128 -11.87 7.40 -3.86
CA PHE A 128 -11.71 6.40 -4.91
C PHE A 128 -10.61 6.80 -5.90
N VAL A 129 -10.76 7.99 -6.50
CA VAL A 129 -9.84 8.49 -7.53
C VAL A 129 -8.44 8.67 -6.96
N LEU A 130 -8.29 9.38 -5.83
CA LEU A 130 -6.99 9.69 -5.25
C LEU A 130 -6.24 8.43 -4.82
N VAL A 131 -6.93 7.46 -4.22
CA VAL A 131 -6.32 6.20 -3.78
C VAL A 131 -5.92 5.37 -4.99
N THR A 132 -6.80 5.19 -5.98
CA THR A 132 -6.49 4.37 -7.15
C THR A 132 -5.33 4.97 -7.95
N VAL A 133 -5.34 6.28 -8.19
CA VAL A 133 -4.24 6.97 -8.90
C VAL A 133 -2.97 6.96 -8.07
N GLY A 134 -3.07 7.23 -6.77
CA GLY A 134 -1.94 7.26 -5.84
C GLY A 134 -1.23 5.91 -5.74
N LEU A 135 -1.99 4.83 -5.61
CA LEU A 135 -1.45 3.46 -5.54
C LEU A 135 -0.82 3.06 -6.88
N THR A 136 -1.47 3.37 -8.00
CA THR A 136 -0.91 3.11 -9.34
C THR A 136 0.41 3.86 -9.54
N ALA A 137 0.49 5.12 -9.13
CA ALA A 137 1.70 5.92 -9.21
C ALA A 137 2.80 5.41 -8.26
N TYR A 138 2.42 4.99 -7.05
CA TYR A 138 3.34 4.37 -6.08
C TYR A 138 3.94 3.08 -6.64
N GLU A 139 3.14 2.19 -7.19
CA GLU A 139 3.61 0.91 -7.76
C GLU A 139 4.60 1.13 -8.91
N ARG A 140 4.31 2.10 -9.80
CA ARG A 140 5.24 2.48 -10.88
C ARG A 140 6.58 2.98 -10.34
N ARG A 141 6.54 3.87 -9.33
CA ARG A 141 7.77 4.41 -8.70
C ARG A 141 8.55 3.33 -7.95
N TYR A 142 7.84 2.42 -7.29
CA TYR A 142 8.43 1.29 -6.60
C TYR A 142 9.12 0.34 -7.60
N ALA A 143 8.49 0.05 -8.74
CA ALA A 143 9.08 -0.78 -9.79
C ALA A 143 10.38 -0.20 -10.35
N VAL A 144 10.43 1.13 -10.55
CA VAL A 144 11.65 1.84 -10.98
C VAL A 144 12.74 1.75 -9.90
N ALA A 145 12.41 2.05 -8.65
CA ALA A 145 13.37 1.97 -7.54
C ALA A 145 13.89 0.53 -7.32
N ALA A 146 13.04 -0.47 -7.48
CA ALA A 146 13.43 -1.87 -7.41
C ALA A 146 14.35 -2.28 -8.57
N ALA A 147 14.13 -1.74 -9.77
CA ALA A 147 15.03 -1.96 -10.91
C ALA A 147 16.41 -1.33 -10.70
N GLU A 148 16.47 -0.09 -10.18
CA GLU A 148 17.70 0.60 -9.82
C GLU A 148 18.49 -0.16 -8.74
N ALA A 149 17.81 -0.61 -7.68
CA ALA A 149 18.42 -1.41 -6.62
C ALA A 149 18.95 -2.77 -7.15
N ARG A 150 18.23 -3.44 -8.06
CA ARG A 150 18.73 -4.65 -8.73
C ARG A 150 19.96 -4.38 -9.59
N ALA A 151 20.01 -3.25 -10.28
CA ALA A 151 21.16 -2.88 -11.12
C ALA A 151 22.41 -2.57 -10.28
N ARG A 152 22.25 -1.99 -9.09
CA ARG A 152 23.34 -1.72 -8.14
C ARG A 152 23.89 -2.99 -7.48
N LEU A 153 23.03 -3.99 -7.26
CA LEU A 153 23.35 -5.22 -6.51
C LEU A 153 23.77 -6.41 -7.38
N ARG A 154 23.65 -6.30 -8.72
CA ARG A 154 24.26 -7.23 -9.68
C ARG A 154 25.75 -6.97 -9.82
#